data_AF-A0A3M0MCQ2-F1
#
_entry.id   AF-A0A3M0MCQ2-F1
#
_cell.length_a   1.000
_cell.length_b   1.000
_cell.length_c   1.000
_cell.angle_alpha   90.00
_cell.angle_beta   90.00
_cell.angle_gamma   90.00
#
_symmetry.space_group_name_H-M   'P 1'
#
loop_
_entity.id
_entity.type
_entity.pdbx_description
1 polymer ?
#
loop_
_entity_poly.entity_id
_entity_poly.type
_entity_poly.pdbx_seq_one_letter_code
_entity_poly.pdbx_strand_id
1 'polypeptide(L)'
;MPTFRIDDLPFEDLCLIQLDVEGHESSVLNGGMATIGRFEPIILVEDNLENCADLLTGAGYGHCFTRGGLAYWARPADRDFIISLNV
;
A
#
# COMPACT_ATOMS: atom_id res chain seq x y z
N MET A 1 16.57 12.64 9.41
CA MET A 1 16.62 13.02 7.98
C MET A 1 15.38 13.82 7.65
N PRO A 2 15.38 14.72 6.65
CA PRO A 2 14.14 15.36 6.19
C PRO A 2 13.15 14.30 5.71
N THR A 3 11.87 14.50 5.99
CA THR A 3 10.76 13.61 5.61
C THR A 3 9.72 14.40 4.84
N PHE A 4 9.02 13.71 3.93
CA PHE A 4 7.95 14.26 3.11
C PHE A 4 6.77 13.29 3.13
N ARG A 5 5.54 13.81 2.96
CA ARG A 5 4.36 12.97 2.80
C ARG A 5 4.27 12.50 1.35
N ILE A 6 3.72 11.31 1.13
CA ILE A 6 3.35 10.85 -0.23
C ILE A 6 2.35 11.83 -0.85
N ASP A 7 1.46 12.41 -0.04
CA ASP A 7 0.49 13.43 -0.48
C ASP A 7 1.15 14.73 -1.01
N ASP A 8 2.39 15.02 -0.65
CA ASP A 8 3.10 16.23 -1.09
C ASP A 8 3.80 16.05 -2.46
N LEU A 9 3.80 14.83 -3.00
CA LEU A 9 4.48 14.51 -4.25
C LEU A 9 3.55 14.74 -5.46
N PRO A 10 4.05 15.37 -6.55
CA PRO A 10 3.23 15.76 -7.70
C PRO A 10 3.01 14.59 -8.66
N PHE A 11 2.25 13.58 -8.25
CA PHE A 11 1.90 12.46 -9.12
C PHE A 11 0.80 12.86 -10.13
N GLU A 12 1.01 12.51 -11.39
CA GLU A 12 0.01 12.61 -12.45
C GLU A 12 -0.71 11.27 -12.68
N ASP A 13 0.01 10.17 -12.48
CA ASP A 13 -0.45 8.79 -12.56
C ASP A 13 0.32 7.93 -11.55
N LEU A 14 -0.37 6.98 -10.92
CA LEU A 14 0.20 6.11 -9.90
C LEU A 14 -0.58 4.79 -9.83
N CYS A 15 0.04 3.70 -10.27
CA CYS A 15 -0.59 2.37 -10.29
C CYS A 15 -0.11 1.43 -9.17
N LEU A 16 1.03 1.74 -8.53
CA LEU A 16 1.68 0.87 -7.55
C LEU A 16 2.41 1.69 -6.49
N ILE A 17 2.29 1.29 -5.23
CA ILE A 17 3.15 1.72 -4.13
C ILE A 17 3.81 0.47 -3.54
N GLN A 18 5.14 0.50 -3.42
CA GLN A 18 5.90 -0.51 -2.67
C GLN A 18 6.59 0.16 -1.49
N LEU A 19 6.33 -0.33 -0.28
CA LEU A 19 6.89 0.18 0.96
C LEU A 19 7.76 -0.87 1.66
N ASP A 20 9.00 -0.46 1.89
CA ASP A 20 9.98 -1.10 2.75
C ASP A 20 10.74 0.04 3.43
N VAL A 21 10.30 0.42 4.63
CA VAL A 21 10.77 1.61 5.35
C VAL A 21 11.09 1.30 6.81
N GLU A 22 11.54 0.07 7.07
CA GLU A 22 12.12 -0.39 8.35
C GLU A 22 11.21 -0.10 9.57
N GLY A 23 9.89 -0.33 9.44
CA GLY A 23 8.91 -0.18 10.53
C GLY A 23 8.14 1.14 10.53
N HIS A 24 8.27 1.96 9.48
CA HIS A 24 7.54 3.21 9.33
C HIS A 24 6.37 3.14 8.32
N GLU A 25 5.98 1.94 7.89
CA GLU A 25 5.03 1.70 6.80
C GLU A 25 3.67 2.36 7.07
N SER A 26 3.11 2.16 8.27
CA SER A 26 1.83 2.79 8.65
C SER A 26 1.90 4.32 8.68
N SER A 27 3.04 4.91 9.07
CA SER A 27 3.25 6.37 9.01
C SER A 27 3.28 6.88 7.57
N VAL A 28 3.95 6.14 6.68
CA VAL A 28 4.02 6.45 5.25
C VAL A 28 2.64 6.34 4.60
N LEU A 29 1.87 5.29 4.89
CA LEU A 29 0.50 5.13 4.41
C LEU A 29 -0.41 6.26 4.90
N ASN A 30 -0.33 6.65 6.18
CA ASN A 30 -1.06 7.80 6.71
C ASN A 30 -0.66 9.12 6.03
N GLY A 31 0.61 9.24 5.63
CA GLY A 31 1.14 10.34 4.84
C GLY A 31 0.71 10.33 3.37
N GLY A 32 0.05 9.28 2.90
CA GLY A 32 -0.34 9.10 1.50
C GLY A 32 -1.83 8.87 1.28
N MET A 33 -2.68 9.02 2.31
CA MET A 33 -4.08 8.63 2.22
C MET A 33 -4.86 9.41 1.15
N ALA A 34 -4.53 10.68 0.90
CA ALA A 34 -5.19 11.44 -0.16
C ALA A 34 -4.76 10.93 -1.54
N THR A 35 -3.47 10.66 -1.73
CA THR A 35 -2.93 10.06 -2.95
C THR A 35 -3.48 8.65 -3.18
N ILE A 36 -3.48 7.78 -2.17
CA ILE A 36 -4.03 6.42 -2.22
C ILE A 36 -5.52 6.45 -2.58
N GLY A 37 -6.29 7.35 -1.96
CA GLY A 37 -7.71 7.51 -2.27
C GLY A 37 -7.98 8.04 -3.68
N ARG A 38 -7.08 8.85 -4.24
CA ARG A 38 -7.22 9.44 -5.58
C ARG A 38 -6.87 8.46 -6.70
N PHE A 39 -5.78 7.72 -6.54
CA PHE A 39 -5.21 6.88 -7.59
C PHE A 39 -5.55 5.40 -7.44
N GLU A 40 -5.96 4.97 -6.25
CA GLU A 40 -6.30 3.59 -5.95
C GLU A 40 -5.21 2.58 -6.36
N PRO A 41 -3.91 2.85 -6.09
CA PRO A 41 -2.82 2.00 -6.57
C PRO A 41 -2.86 0.63 -5.90
N ILE A 42 -2.26 -0.39 -6.51
CA ILE A 42 -1.90 -1.63 -5.81
C ILE A 42 -0.87 -1.29 -4.72
N ILE A 43 -0.99 -1.90 -3.54
CA ILE A 43 -0.10 -1.60 -2.41
C ILE A 43 0.67 -2.88 -2.03
N LEU A 44 1.99 -2.77 -2.01
CA LEU A 44 2.92 -3.78 -1.54
C LEU A 44 3.60 -3.25 -0.27
N VAL A 45 3.51 -3.97 0.83
CA VAL A 45 3.98 -3.50 2.14
C VAL A 45 4.73 -4.61 2.85
N GLU A 46 5.95 -4.32 3.29
CA GLU A 46 6.67 -5.16 4.26
C GLU A 46 6.26 -4.74 5.67
N ASP A 47 5.13 -5.29 6.16
CA ASP A 47 4.51 -4.87 7.43
C ASP A 47 5.22 -5.47 8.65
N ASN A 48 6.46 -5.07 8.88
CA ASN A 48 7.31 -5.60 9.96
C ASN A 48 6.71 -5.37 11.37
N LEU A 49 5.78 -4.42 11.52
CA LEU A 49 5.10 -4.11 12.78
C LEU A 49 3.64 -4.56 12.82
N GLU A 50 3.14 -5.25 11.79
CA GLU A 50 1.77 -5.75 11.66
C GLU A 50 0.70 -4.67 11.95
N ASN A 51 0.93 -3.43 11.52
CA ASN A 51 0.11 -2.27 11.88
C ASN A 51 -0.46 -1.50 10.67
N CYS A 52 -0.37 -2.07 9.47
CA CYS A 52 -0.92 -1.49 8.25
C CYS A 52 -2.34 -2.02 7.93
N ALA A 53 -2.69 -3.21 8.44
CA ALA A 53 -3.90 -3.93 8.04
C ALA A 53 -5.20 -3.15 8.26
N ASP A 54 -5.37 -2.52 9.44
CA ASP A 54 -6.58 -1.76 9.77
C ASP A 54 -6.75 -0.53 8.86
N LEU A 55 -5.64 0.16 8.58
CA LEU A 55 -5.63 1.34 7.72
C LEU A 55 -5.99 0.98 6.27
N LEU A 56 -5.37 -0.06 5.74
CA LEU A 56 -5.61 -0.53 4.36
C LEU A 56 -7.04 -1.09 4.22
N THR A 57 -7.51 -1.87 5.20
CA THR A 57 -8.88 -2.37 5.21
C THR A 57 -9.89 -1.23 5.27
N GLY A 58 -9.66 -0.22 6.12
CA GLY A 58 -10.49 0.98 6.21
C GLY A 58 -10.50 1.81 4.91
N ALA A 59 -9.43 1.74 4.12
CA ALA A 59 -9.32 2.37 2.81
C ALA A 59 -9.93 1.56 1.65
N GLY A 60 -10.52 0.40 1.94
CA GLY A 60 -11.18 -0.48 0.97
C GLY A 60 -10.27 -1.49 0.29
N TYR A 61 -9.04 -1.68 0.81
CA TYR A 61 -8.11 -2.68 0.30
C TYR A 61 -8.33 -4.03 0.97
N GLY A 62 -8.23 -5.09 0.18
CA GLY A 62 -8.18 -6.46 0.67
C GLY A 62 -6.77 -7.03 0.58
N HIS A 63 -6.33 -7.72 1.63
CA HIS A 63 -5.14 -8.58 1.54
C HIS A 63 -5.37 -9.68 0.49
N CYS A 64 -4.35 -9.91 -0.32
CA CYS A 64 -4.35 -10.89 -1.40
C CYS A 64 -3.49 -12.11 -1.02
N PHE A 65 -2.20 -11.89 -0.77
CA PHE A 65 -1.25 -12.90 -0.30
C PHE A 65 0.00 -12.22 0.25
N THR A 66 0.87 -12.99 0.90
CA THR A 66 2.19 -12.53 1.36
C THR A 66 3.26 -13.45 0.77
N ARG A 67 4.32 -12.86 0.20
CA ARG A 67 5.45 -13.62 -0.36
C ARG A 67 6.77 -12.97 0.04
N GLY A 68 7.60 -13.70 0.78
CA GLY A 68 8.91 -13.23 1.22
C GLY A 68 8.83 -11.97 2.10
N GLY A 69 7.90 -11.91 3.05
CA GLY A 69 7.69 -10.75 3.92
C GLY A 69 6.82 -9.64 3.30
N LEU A 70 6.73 -9.57 1.96
CA LEU A 70 5.95 -8.55 1.26
C LEU A 70 4.47 -8.95 1.14
N ALA A 71 3.59 -8.16 1.76
CA ALA A 71 2.13 -8.33 1.68
C ALA A 71 1.55 -7.55 0.49
N TYR A 72 0.66 -8.20 -0.26
CA TYR A 72 0.03 -7.67 -1.46
C TYR A 72 -1.41 -7.26 -1.13
N TRP A 73 -1.75 -6.01 -1.39
CA TRP A 73 -3.05 -5.41 -1.11
C TRP A 73 -3.62 -4.78 -2.38
N ALA A 74 -4.90 -5.04 -2.64
CA ALA A 74 -5.58 -4.51 -3.82
C ALA A 74 -7.02 -4.16 -3.51
N ARG A 75 -7.57 -3.20 -4.26
CA ARG A 75 -9.01 -2.94 -4.29
C ARG A 75 -9.75 -3.99 -5.11
N PRO A 76 -11.09 -4.09 -4.99
CA PRO A 76 -11.87 -5.09 -5.71
C PRO A 76 -11.63 -5.14 -7.23
N ALA A 77 -11.32 -4.01 -7.86
CA ALA A 77 -11.04 -3.93 -9.30
C ALA A 77 -9.79 -4.72 -9.74
N ASP A 78 -8.75 -4.76 -8.91
CA ASP A 78 -7.46 -5.39 -9.23
C ASP A 78 -7.23 -6.71 -8.49
N ARG A 79 -8.11 -7.06 -7.56
CA ARG A 79 -7.90 -8.16 -6.61
C ARG A 79 -7.72 -9.52 -7.30
N ASP A 80 -8.54 -9.84 -8.29
CA ASP A 80 -8.45 -11.11 -9.02
C ASP A 80 -7.13 -11.21 -9.79
N PHE A 81 -6.70 -10.11 -10.42
CA PHE A 81 -5.42 -10.02 -11.09
C PHE A 81 -4.27 -10.26 -10.11
N ILE A 82 -4.27 -9.56 -8.97
CA ILE A 82 -3.22 -9.71 -7.97
C ILE A 82 -3.19 -11.13 -7.40
N ILE A 83 -4.34 -11.70 -7.02
CA ILE A 83 -4.40 -13.09 -6.52
C ILE A 83 -3.83 -14.08 -7.54
N SER A 84 -4.05 -13.86 -8.85
CA SER A 84 -3.51 -14.72 -9.91
C SER A 84 -1.97 -14.75 -9.98
N LEU A 85 -1.28 -13.78 -9.38
CA LEU A 85 0.19 -13.73 -9.32
C LEU A 85 0.79 -14.66 -8.26
N ASN A 86 -0.04 -15.24 -7.39
CA ASN A 86 0.38 -16.20 -6.37
C ASN A 86 0.49 -17.63 -6.94
N VAL A 87 1.46 -17.80 -7.86
CA VAL A 87 1.81 -19.08 -8.51
C VAL A 87 3.05 -19.72 -7.92
#